data_AF-A0A183U7I7-F1
#
_entry.id   AF-A0A183U7I7-F1
#
_cell.length_a   1.000
_cell.length_b   1.000
_cell.length_c   1.000
_cell.angle_alpha   90.00
_cell.angle_beta   90.00
_cell.angle_gamma   90.00
#
_symmetry.space_group_name_H-M   'P 1'
#
loop_
_entity.id
_entity.type
_entity.pdbx_description
1 polymer ?
#
loop_
_entity_poly.entity_id
_entity_poly.type
_entity_poly.pdbx_seq_one_letter_code
_entity_poly.pdbx_strand_id
1 'polypeptide(L)'
;MTWYPLPVNETTYVRSDHAETEVGAEGKNAFKCSDSALGFVDATVNLKNLRVIAFANLNSTDFPTEQQFEQCSLDARTSDIVPIIVGACLAGLVIAVLIAYLIGRARAKRQGYASV
;
A
#
# COMPACT_ATOMS: atom_id res chain seq x y z
N MET A 1 -24.83 -43.46 -21.99
CA MET A 1 -24.41 -42.06 -21.79
C MET A 1 -23.08 -42.08 -21.05
N THR A 2 -21.98 -42.12 -21.79
CA THR A 2 -20.62 -42.19 -21.24
C THR A 2 -20.02 -40.79 -21.28
N TRP A 3 -19.75 -40.20 -20.12
CA TRP A 3 -18.99 -38.96 -19.99
C TRP A 3 -17.53 -39.24 -20.31
N TYR A 4 -17.02 -38.72 -21.41
CA TYR A 4 -15.58 -38.63 -21.67
C TYR A 4 -15.07 -37.34 -21.00
N PRO A 5 -14.00 -37.36 -20.20
CA PRO A 5 -13.36 -36.13 -19.75
C PRO A 5 -12.75 -35.44 -20.98
N LEU A 6 -13.03 -34.15 -21.16
CA LEU A 6 -12.36 -33.32 -22.16
C LEU A 6 -10.85 -33.31 -21.89
N PRO A 7 -9.98 -33.34 -22.92
CA PRO A 7 -8.56 -33.13 -22.73
C PRO A 7 -8.37 -31.70 -22.22
N VAL A 8 -8.02 -31.56 -20.93
CA VAL A 8 -7.61 -30.28 -20.37
C VAL A 8 -6.25 -29.98 -20.99
N ASN A 9 -6.24 -29.12 -22.01
CA ASN A 9 -5.02 -28.59 -22.59
C ASN A 9 -4.41 -27.67 -21.51
N GLU A 10 -3.59 -28.23 -20.64
CA GLU A 10 -3.03 -27.58 -19.47
C GLU A 10 -1.95 -26.58 -19.90
N THR A 11 -2.37 -25.45 -20.45
CA THR A 11 -1.47 -24.31 -20.66
C THR A 11 -1.13 -23.77 -19.27
N THR A 12 -0.01 -24.20 -18.72
CA THR A 12 0.51 -23.68 -17.46
C THR A 12 0.87 -22.21 -17.68
N TYR A 13 0.04 -21.30 -17.18
CA TYR A 13 0.32 -19.87 -17.26
C TYR A 13 1.39 -19.53 -16.24
N VAL A 14 2.62 -19.32 -16.70
CA VAL A 14 3.75 -18.91 -15.86
C VAL A 14 3.53 -17.46 -15.45
N ARG A 15 3.61 -17.20 -14.14
CA ARG A 15 3.58 -15.84 -13.58
C ARG A 15 4.74 -15.05 -14.18
N SER A 16 4.47 -13.87 -14.72
CA SER A 16 5.53 -13.01 -15.24
C SER A 16 6.46 -12.57 -14.11
N ASP A 17 7.78 -12.60 -14.33
CA ASP A 17 8.81 -12.11 -13.39
C ASP A 17 8.62 -10.62 -13.02
N HIS A 18 7.79 -9.90 -13.78
CA HIS A 18 7.44 -8.50 -13.56
C HIS A 18 6.11 -8.28 -12.82
N ALA A 19 5.42 -9.34 -12.38
CA ALA A 19 4.17 -9.20 -11.64
C ALA A 19 4.46 -8.83 -10.17
N GLU A 20 4.52 -7.52 -9.88
CA GLU A 20 4.80 -6.93 -8.56
C GLU A 20 3.74 -7.25 -7.48
N THR A 21 2.66 -7.96 -7.81
CA THR A 21 1.52 -8.18 -6.91
C THR A 21 1.65 -9.49 -6.15
N GLU A 22 2.40 -9.53 -5.06
CA GLU A 22 2.37 -10.67 -4.13
C GLU A 22 1.02 -10.71 -3.41
N VAL A 23 0.15 -11.65 -3.81
CA VAL A 23 -1.12 -11.91 -3.13
C VAL A 23 -0.82 -12.83 -1.96
N GLY A 24 -0.45 -12.24 -0.84
CA GLY A 24 -0.10 -12.94 0.39
C GLY A 24 -0.37 -12.04 1.59
N ALA A 25 -0.74 -12.65 2.69
CA ALA A 25 -0.89 -11.97 3.98
C ALA A 25 -0.11 -12.76 5.03
N GLU A 26 0.50 -12.06 5.98
CA GLU A 26 1.31 -12.70 7.02
C GLU A 26 0.41 -13.45 8.03
N GLY A 27 0.76 -14.71 8.31
CA GLY A 27 0.10 -15.51 9.34
C GLY A 27 -1.37 -15.82 9.05
N LYS A 28 -2.27 -15.28 9.89
CA LYS A 28 -3.74 -15.50 9.82
C LYS A 28 -4.49 -14.31 9.23
N ASN A 29 -3.76 -13.31 8.72
CA ASN A 29 -4.36 -12.10 8.20
C ASN A 29 -5.09 -12.40 6.88
N ALA A 30 -6.19 -11.71 6.65
CA ALA A 30 -6.87 -11.70 5.36
C ALA A 30 -6.15 -10.70 4.44
N PHE A 31 -6.14 -10.97 3.15
CA PHE A 31 -5.63 -10.03 2.16
C PHE A 31 -6.79 -9.30 1.49
N LYS A 32 -6.69 -7.98 1.36
CA LYS A 32 -7.68 -7.15 0.67
C LYS A 32 -6.98 -6.22 -0.33
N CYS A 33 -7.48 -6.21 -1.56
CA CYS A 33 -6.96 -5.36 -2.61
C CYS A 33 -8.09 -4.76 -3.46
N SER A 34 -8.08 -3.43 -3.63
CA SER A 34 -9.07 -2.71 -4.44
C SER A 34 -8.84 -2.93 -5.93
N ASP A 35 -7.58 -2.91 -6.35
CA ASP A 35 -7.15 -3.16 -7.72
C ASP A 35 -5.91 -4.04 -7.73
N SER A 36 -5.94 -5.13 -8.46
CA SER A 36 -4.86 -6.12 -8.51
C SER A 36 -4.75 -6.67 -9.93
N ALA A 37 -3.65 -6.39 -10.61
CA ALA A 37 -3.39 -6.88 -11.96
C ALA A 37 -2.37 -8.01 -11.90
N LEU A 38 -2.79 -9.23 -12.26
CA LEU A 38 -1.90 -10.38 -12.36
C LEU A 38 -1.41 -10.47 -13.80
N GLY A 39 -0.12 -10.19 -13.99
CA GLY A 39 0.59 -10.36 -15.25
C GLY A 39 1.05 -11.81 -15.44
N PHE A 40 0.56 -12.45 -16.49
CA PHE A 40 1.11 -13.68 -17.04
C PHE A 40 1.87 -13.34 -18.33
N VAL A 41 2.74 -14.24 -18.79
CA VAL A 41 3.59 -14.02 -19.98
C VAL A 41 2.76 -13.63 -21.22
N ASP A 42 1.58 -14.25 -21.40
CA ASP A 42 0.70 -14.04 -22.57
C ASP A 42 -0.67 -13.41 -22.25
N ALA A 43 -0.96 -13.08 -20.97
CA ALA A 43 -2.27 -12.58 -20.56
C ALA A 43 -2.20 -11.70 -19.31
N THR A 44 -3.11 -10.74 -19.18
CA THR A 44 -3.22 -9.91 -17.97
C THR A 44 -4.62 -10.02 -17.40
N VAL A 45 -4.73 -10.46 -16.14
CA VAL A 45 -6.00 -10.59 -15.43
C VAL A 45 -6.13 -9.45 -14.43
N ASN A 46 -7.16 -8.62 -14.58
CA ASN A 46 -7.45 -7.54 -13.66
C ASN A 46 -8.53 -7.97 -12.66
N LEU A 47 -8.16 -8.05 -11.39
CA LEU A 47 -9.02 -8.39 -10.28
C LEU A 47 -9.40 -7.11 -9.55
N LYS A 48 -10.70 -6.78 -9.54
CA LYS A 48 -11.26 -5.67 -8.78
C LYS A 48 -11.84 -6.18 -7.47
N ASN A 49 -11.57 -5.48 -6.36
CA ASN A 49 -12.07 -5.82 -5.02
C ASN A 49 -11.78 -7.27 -4.60
N LEU A 50 -10.52 -7.68 -4.74
CA LEU A 50 -10.06 -8.99 -4.31
C LEU A 50 -10.03 -9.06 -2.78
N ARG A 51 -10.62 -10.11 -2.21
CA ARG A 51 -10.52 -10.46 -0.79
C ARG A 51 -10.26 -11.94 -0.69
N VAL A 52 -9.13 -12.31 -0.09
CA VAL A 52 -8.73 -13.70 0.05
C VAL A 52 -8.20 -13.95 1.44
N ILE A 53 -8.42 -15.15 1.93
CA ILE A 53 -7.85 -15.61 3.18
C ILE A 53 -7.38 -17.05 3.01
N ALA A 54 -6.16 -17.31 3.47
CA ALA A 54 -5.57 -18.65 3.44
C ALA A 54 -5.49 -19.21 4.87
N PHE A 55 -5.69 -20.53 4.99
CA PHE A 55 -5.48 -21.29 6.24
C PHE A 55 -6.26 -20.78 7.47
N ALA A 56 -7.39 -20.10 7.27
CA ALA A 56 -8.21 -19.64 8.37
C ALA A 56 -9.00 -20.80 8.99
N ASN A 57 -8.74 -21.07 10.28
CA ASN A 57 -9.57 -21.97 11.09
C ASN A 57 -10.79 -21.18 11.57
N LEU A 58 -11.81 -21.13 10.71
CA LEU A 58 -13.06 -20.42 10.99
C LEU A 58 -14.07 -21.41 11.59
N ASN A 59 -14.73 -21.01 12.68
CA ASN A 59 -15.86 -21.76 13.24
C ASN A 59 -17.17 -21.53 12.44
N SER A 60 -17.19 -20.56 11.53
CA SER A 60 -18.31 -20.21 10.65
C SER A 60 -17.82 -19.96 9.21
N THR A 61 -18.73 -20.01 8.23
CA THR A 61 -18.43 -19.77 6.80
C THR A 61 -18.21 -18.28 6.47
N ASP A 62 -18.35 -17.39 7.45
CA ASP A 62 -18.24 -15.94 7.29
C ASP A 62 -16.85 -15.42 7.65
N PHE A 63 -16.46 -14.29 7.04
CA PHE A 63 -15.25 -13.56 7.43
C PHE A 63 -15.44 -12.96 8.83
N PRO A 64 -14.71 -13.39 9.87
CA PRO A 64 -14.83 -12.85 11.21
C PRO A 64 -14.53 -11.35 11.22
N THR A 65 -15.33 -10.62 11.99
CA THR A 65 -15.27 -9.17 12.09
C THR A 65 -13.94 -8.64 12.65
N GLU A 66 -13.17 -9.49 13.33
CA GLU A 66 -11.84 -9.17 13.88
C GLU A 66 -10.68 -9.54 12.94
N GLN A 67 -10.96 -9.94 11.69
CA GLN A 67 -9.88 -10.19 10.74
C GLN A 67 -9.10 -8.93 10.43
N GLN A 68 -7.79 -9.01 10.66
CA GLN A 68 -6.86 -8.02 10.17
C GLN A 68 -6.71 -8.20 8.66
N PHE A 69 -6.95 -7.11 7.92
CA PHE A 69 -6.81 -7.10 6.47
C PHE A 69 -5.49 -6.44 6.10
N GLU A 70 -4.55 -7.24 5.59
CA GLU A 70 -3.35 -6.75 4.94
C GLU A 70 -3.75 -6.13 3.60
N GLN A 71 -3.50 -4.83 3.43
CA GLN A 71 -3.73 -4.14 2.17
C GLN A 71 -2.53 -4.31 1.24
N CYS A 72 -2.79 -4.47 -0.06
CA CYS A 72 -1.71 -4.56 -1.03
C CYS A 72 -0.93 -3.24 -1.16
N SER A 73 0.36 -3.33 -1.51
CA SER A 73 1.25 -2.19 -1.78
C SER A 73 0.69 -1.23 -2.83
N LEU A 74 -0.10 -1.72 -3.79
CA LEU A 74 -0.72 -0.90 -4.80
C LEU A 74 -1.73 0.06 -4.17
N ASP A 75 -2.63 -0.44 -3.31
CA ASP A 75 -3.63 0.35 -2.57
C ASP A 75 -2.94 1.35 -1.63
N ALA A 76 -1.86 0.92 -0.97
CA ALA A 76 -1.04 1.76 -0.11
C ALA A 76 -0.31 2.88 -0.87
N ARG A 77 0.08 2.65 -2.13
CA ARG A 77 0.72 3.69 -2.97
C ARG A 77 -0.28 4.59 -3.67
N THR A 78 -1.45 4.08 -4.05
CA THR A 78 -2.40 4.81 -4.90
C THR A 78 -3.29 5.78 -4.15
N SER A 79 -3.53 5.60 -2.85
CA SER A 79 -4.57 6.35 -2.16
C SER A 79 -3.99 7.42 -1.23
N ASP A 80 -3.62 8.58 -1.78
CA ASP A 80 -3.39 9.88 -1.11
C ASP A 80 -2.38 9.95 0.07
N ILE A 81 -1.90 8.82 0.58
CA ILE A 81 -1.09 8.76 1.80
C ILE A 81 0.32 9.30 1.57
N VAL A 82 0.88 9.05 0.37
CA VAL A 82 2.20 9.55 -0.03
C VAL A 82 2.22 11.08 -0.07
N PRO A 83 1.34 11.77 -0.82
CA PRO A 83 1.34 13.23 -0.82
C PRO A 83 1.01 13.83 0.56
N ILE A 84 0.20 13.18 1.39
CA ILE A 84 -0.08 13.64 2.77
C ILE A 84 1.19 13.64 3.63
N ILE A 85 1.96 12.54 3.62
CA ILE A 85 3.19 12.43 4.41
C ILE A 85 4.21 13.47 3.95
N VAL A 86 4.40 13.61 2.63
CA VAL A 86 5.30 14.62 2.07
C VAL A 86 4.86 16.03 2.48
N GLY A 87 3.56 16.32 2.43
CA GLY A 87 3.00 17.60 2.87
C GLY A 87 3.26 17.90 4.35
N ALA A 88 3.06 16.92 5.24
CA ALA A 88 3.31 17.08 6.68
C ALA A 88 4.79 17.35 6.98
N CYS A 89 5.71 16.62 6.34
CA CYS A 89 7.15 16.84 6.48
C CYS A 89 7.56 18.25 6.01
N LEU A 90 7.08 18.68 4.85
CA LEU A 90 7.38 20.00 4.30
C LEU A 90 6.81 21.11 5.19
N ALA A 91 5.57 20.99 5.67
CA ALA A 91 4.95 21.97 6.56
C ALA A 91 5.70 22.10 7.90
N GLY A 92 6.09 20.98 8.51
CA GLY A 92 6.85 20.95 9.76
C GLY A 92 8.21 21.65 9.62
N LEU A 93 8.94 21.40 8.54
CA LEU A 93 10.23 22.04 8.27
C LEU A 93 10.10 23.56 8.12
N VAL A 94 9.07 24.04 7.41
CA VAL A 94 8.83 25.47 7.23
C VAL A 94 8.56 26.15 8.57
N ILE A 95 7.71 25.57 9.43
CA ILE A 95 7.41 26.11 10.75
C ILE A 95 8.67 26.18 11.62
N ALA A 96 9.48 25.12 11.62
CA ALA A 96 10.74 25.08 12.38
C ALA A 96 11.71 26.19 11.94
N VAL A 97 11.87 26.39 10.63
CA VAL A 97 12.70 27.45 10.07
C VAL A 97 12.18 28.83 10.45
N LEU A 98 10.86 29.05 10.42
CA LEU A 98 10.26 30.32 10.82
C LEU A 98 10.52 30.63 12.30
N ILE A 99 10.36 29.66 13.20
CA ILE A 99 10.66 29.84 14.62
C ILE A 99 12.13 30.19 14.82
N ALA A 100 13.04 29.44 14.20
CA ALA A 100 14.48 29.70 14.26
C ALA A 100 14.82 31.10 13.72
N TYR A 101 14.20 31.50 12.60
CA TYR A 101 14.38 32.81 12.00
C TYR A 101 13.90 33.94 12.90
N LEU A 102 12.75 33.78 13.57
CA LEU A 102 12.23 34.80 14.49
C LEU A 102 13.16 35.00 15.69
N ILE A 103 13.69 33.92 16.26
CA ILE A 103 14.66 34.00 17.38
C ILE A 103 15.96 34.65 16.89
N GLY A 104 16.49 34.23 15.74
CA GLY A 104 17.69 34.81 15.15
C GLY A 104 17.54 36.30 14.85
N ARG A 105 16.41 36.69 14.23
CA ARG A 105 16.08 38.09 13.93
C ARG A 105 15.86 38.92 15.19
N ALA A 106 15.22 38.36 16.22
CA ALA A 106 15.06 39.01 17.51
C ALA A 106 16.41 39.28 18.18
N ARG A 107 17.38 38.37 18.04
CA ARG A 107 18.74 38.56 18.57
C ARG A 107 19.56 39.56 17.75
N ALA A 108 19.41 39.58 16.43
CA ALA A 108 20.10 40.54 15.54
C ALA A 108 19.68 42.00 15.80
N LYS A 109 18.41 42.25 16.15
CA LYS A 109 17.94 43.60 16.52
C LYS A 109 18.59 44.15 17.80
N ARG A 110 19.08 43.28 18.71
CA ARG A 110 19.74 43.72 19.95
C ARG A 110 21.24 44.03 19.79
N GLN A 111 21.83 43.83 18.61
CA GLN A 111 23.27 44.02 18.38
C GLN A 111 23.61 45.25 17.50
N GLY A 112 22.60 46.03 17.06
CA GLY A 112 22.78 47.11 16.07
C GLY A 112 22.74 48.55 16.60
N TYR A 113 22.71 48.80 17.90
CA TYR A 113 22.72 50.17 18.46
C TYR A 113 23.69 50.27 19.64
N ALA A 114 24.96 49.97 19.37
CA ALA A 114 26.09 50.28 20.24
C ALA A 114 27.36 50.33 19.38
N SER A 115 27.40 51.24 18.41
CA SER A 115 28.66 51.72 17.85
C SER A 115 28.69 53.23 18.06
N VAL A 116 29.68 53.64 18.84
CA VAL A 116 30.09 55.02 19.15
C VAL A 116 30.20 55.93 17.93
#